data_AF-A0A5N8XRP9-F1
#
_entry.id   AF-A0A5N8XRP9-F1
#
_cell.length_a   1.000
_cell.length_b   1.000
_cell.length_c   1.000
_cell.angle_alpha   90.00
_cell.angle_beta   90.00
_cell.angle_gamma   90.00
#
_symmetry.space_group_name_H-M   'P 1'
#
loop_
_entity.id
_entity.type
_entity.pdbx_description
1 polymer ?
#
loop_
_entity_poly.entity_id
_entity_poly.type
_entity_poly.pdbx_seq_one_letter_code
_entity_poly.pdbx_strand_id
1 'polypeptide(L)'
;MNRRLRAALATTAVLGAGLLMTACGGDDKSSATDSSLASDQASPTASSGGQGGDTNGGSSGSGASRSSGGGAAGSGSSDKSGTDGDDTSGDKTGYGQSCGTNDISWSVSSESQAGGYFLIKAKAKSGITCVMPAALPVVAFGSDGTEAGPAEQSVGEEITLRAGVTAYAGVNPKTANEDGGKELDGLIVSVSNDDPNPVSLNVGSFVVNKPIVTNWHTSAADAVPFSS
;
A
#
# COMPACT_ATOMS: atom_id res chain seq x y z
N MET A 1 28.11 9.24 -39.94
CA MET A 1 29.23 8.27 -39.88
C MET A 1 29.30 7.67 -38.49
N ASN A 2 29.26 6.33 -38.40
CA ASN A 2 29.27 5.56 -37.17
C ASN A 2 30.65 5.59 -36.49
N ARG A 3 30.70 5.71 -35.16
CA ARG A 3 31.85 5.21 -34.38
C ARG A 3 31.36 4.36 -33.21
N ARG A 4 31.28 3.06 -33.50
CA ARG A 4 31.24 2.00 -32.51
C ARG A 4 32.64 1.85 -31.95
N LEU A 5 32.80 2.02 -30.64
CA LEU A 5 33.98 1.53 -29.93
C LEU A 5 33.49 0.57 -28.86
N ARG A 6 33.62 -0.72 -29.20
CA ARG A 6 33.60 -1.83 -28.26
C ARG A 6 34.94 -1.84 -27.55
N ALA A 7 34.94 -1.82 -26.23
CA ALA A 7 36.08 -2.25 -25.43
C ALA A 7 35.54 -3.21 -24.37
N ALA A 8 35.79 -4.49 -24.61
CA ALA A 8 35.69 -5.56 -23.63
C ALA A 8 37.10 -5.82 -23.09
N LEU A 9 37.22 -6.07 -21.78
CA LEU A 9 38.34 -6.67 -21.01
C LEU A 9 38.10 -6.22 -19.54
N ALA A 10 38.29 -7.00 -18.48
CA ALA A 10 38.77 -8.36 -18.27
C ALA A 10 38.26 -8.82 -16.89
N THR A 11 38.00 -10.11 -16.75
CA THR A 11 37.66 -10.80 -15.50
C THR A 11 38.87 -10.90 -14.57
N THR A 12 38.73 -10.46 -13.32
CA THR A 12 39.60 -10.89 -12.21
C THR A 12 38.76 -11.55 -11.14
N ALA A 13 38.85 -12.88 -11.07
CA ALA A 13 38.37 -13.66 -9.94
C ALA A 13 39.41 -13.57 -8.81
N VAL A 14 38.99 -13.14 -7.62
CA VAL A 14 39.77 -13.30 -6.39
C VAL A 14 39.03 -14.31 -5.52
N LEU A 15 39.65 -15.48 -5.38
CA LEU A 15 39.31 -16.47 -4.37
C LEU A 15 39.78 -15.96 -3.01
N GLY A 16 38.86 -15.81 -2.06
CA GLY A 16 39.15 -15.53 -0.66
C GLY A 16 38.38 -16.49 0.22
N ALA A 17 39.01 -17.60 0.59
CA ALA A 17 38.54 -18.51 1.62
C ALA A 17 38.98 -17.97 2.99
N GLY A 18 38.02 -17.68 3.87
CA GLY A 18 38.25 -17.32 5.26
C GLY A 18 37.29 -18.08 6.17
N LEU A 19 37.75 -19.20 6.71
CA LEU A 19 37.13 -19.93 7.82
C LEU A 19 37.68 -19.38 9.13
N LEU A 20 36.86 -18.75 9.97
CA LEU A 20 37.14 -18.62 11.40
C LEU A 20 35.84 -18.78 12.21
N MET A 21 35.70 -19.98 12.79
CA MET A 21 34.78 -20.29 13.89
C MET A 21 35.43 -19.83 15.20
N THR A 22 34.81 -18.87 15.89
CA THR A 22 35.09 -18.61 17.31
C THR A 22 33.89 -19.02 18.14
N ALA A 23 33.83 -20.32 18.41
CA ALA A 23 33.13 -20.84 19.58
C ALA A 23 34.11 -20.78 20.76
N CYS A 24 33.78 -19.99 21.79
CA CYS A 24 34.43 -20.06 23.08
C CYS A 24 33.33 -20.35 24.11
N GLY A 25 33.42 -21.53 24.73
CA GLY A 25 32.64 -21.92 25.90
C GLY A 25 33.54 -22.11 27.12
N GLY A 26 32.92 -22.10 28.31
CA GLY A 26 33.45 -22.47 29.63
C GLY A 26 34.38 -21.41 30.25
N ASP A 27 34.32 -21.03 31.53
CA ASP A 27 33.65 -21.46 32.77
C ASP A 27 33.49 -20.18 33.64
N ASP A 28 32.58 -20.02 34.60
CA ASP A 28 32.72 -20.48 35.99
C ASP A 28 31.47 -20.12 36.82
N LYS A 29 31.23 -20.94 37.86
CA LYS A 29 30.16 -20.84 38.85
C LYS A 29 30.40 -19.72 39.88
N SER A 30 29.28 -19.21 40.42
CA SER A 30 29.05 -18.62 41.77
C SER A 30 28.17 -17.38 41.64
N SER A 31 27.15 -17.09 42.45
CA SER A 31 26.51 -17.75 43.58
C SER A 31 25.11 -17.12 43.70
N ALA A 32 24.19 -17.85 44.33
CA ALA A 32 22.88 -17.35 44.73
C ALA A 32 22.95 -16.05 45.55
N THR A 33 21.96 -15.19 45.39
CA THR A 33 21.40 -14.39 46.49
C THR A 33 19.90 -14.22 46.26
N ASP A 34 19.17 -15.00 47.04
CA ASP A 34 17.77 -14.78 47.38
C ASP A 34 17.70 -13.52 48.28
N SER A 35 16.77 -12.60 48.00
CA SER A 35 16.10 -11.78 49.02
C SER A 35 14.96 -11.00 48.38
N SER A 36 13.78 -11.56 48.60
CA SER A 36 12.49 -10.90 48.80
C SER A 36 12.52 -9.41 49.18
N LEU A 37 11.62 -8.62 48.59
CA LEU A 37 10.76 -7.67 49.31
C LEU A 37 9.43 -7.50 48.56
N ALA A 38 8.38 -8.01 49.17
CA ALA A 38 6.99 -7.61 48.96
C ALA A 38 6.67 -6.41 49.87
N SER A 39 5.78 -5.53 49.41
CA SER A 39 4.83 -4.72 50.19
C SER A 39 4.06 -3.81 49.22
N ASP A 40 2.73 -3.97 49.10
CA ASP A 40 1.69 -3.12 49.74
C ASP A 40 1.51 -1.78 48.97
N GLN A 41 0.35 -1.16 48.77
CA GLN A 41 -0.99 -1.28 49.33
C GLN A 41 -1.94 -0.43 48.47
N ALA A 42 -3.20 -0.86 48.39
CA ALA A 42 -4.48 -0.12 48.39
C ALA A 42 -4.65 1.33 47.84
N SER A 43 -5.79 1.48 47.18
CA SER A 43 -6.52 2.64 46.64
C SER A 43 -6.64 3.88 47.55
N PRO A 44 -7.07 5.01 46.95
CA PRO A 44 -8.29 5.65 47.44
C PRO A 44 -9.31 6.07 46.36
N THR A 45 -10.45 6.48 46.88
CA THR A 45 -11.81 6.59 46.34
C THR A 45 -12.19 7.95 45.72
N ALA A 46 -13.11 7.88 44.75
CA ALA A 46 -14.30 8.72 44.46
C ALA A 46 -14.27 10.27 44.51
N SER A 47 -14.67 10.87 43.38
CA SER A 47 -15.62 12.00 43.35
C SER A 47 -16.20 12.18 41.95
N SER A 48 -17.51 12.00 41.79
CA SER A 48 -18.28 12.70 40.78
C SER A 48 -19.68 12.99 41.34
N GLY A 49 -19.95 14.29 41.50
CA GLY A 49 -21.19 14.82 42.02
C GLY A 49 -22.33 14.69 41.01
N GLY A 50 -23.55 14.59 41.55
CA GLY A 50 -24.79 14.60 40.79
C GLY A 50 -25.36 16.00 40.58
N GLN A 51 -26.12 16.11 39.49
CA GLN A 51 -27.29 16.99 39.29
C GLN A 51 -27.99 16.34 38.07
N GLY A 52 -29.22 15.83 38.11
CA GLY A 52 -30.43 16.33 38.75
C GLY A 52 -31.30 16.96 37.66
N GLY A 53 -32.39 16.29 37.27
CA GLY A 53 -33.33 16.80 36.27
C GLY A 53 -34.29 15.77 35.68
N ASP A 54 -35.19 15.25 36.51
CA ASP A 54 -36.39 14.51 36.09
C ASP A 54 -37.35 15.42 35.29
N THR A 55 -38.07 14.87 34.30
CA THR A 55 -39.54 14.71 34.37
C THR A 55 -40.17 14.10 33.11
N ASN A 56 -40.78 12.95 33.34
CA ASN A 56 -42.17 12.56 33.03
C ASN A 56 -42.75 12.58 31.60
N GLY A 57 -43.45 11.46 31.32
CA GLY A 57 -44.58 11.33 30.41
C GLY A 57 -44.28 10.36 29.28
N GLY A 58 -44.70 9.11 29.25
CA GLY A 58 -45.87 8.48 29.87
C GLY A 58 -46.80 7.97 28.76
N SER A 59 -46.96 6.64 28.69
CA SER A 59 -48.00 5.91 27.96
C SER A 59 -47.98 6.00 26.43
N SER A 60 -48.40 5.03 25.63
CA SER A 60 -48.88 3.64 25.76
C SER A 60 -49.43 3.30 24.36
N GLY A 61 -49.41 2.05 23.93
CA GLY A 61 -50.42 1.60 22.96
C GLY A 61 -49.92 0.82 21.75
N SER A 62 -49.90 -0.49 21.94
CA SER A 62 -50.28 -1.57 21.01
C SER A 62 -51.01 -1.18 19.72
N GLY A 63 -50.72 -1.88 18.63
CA GLY A 63 -51.63 -1.89 17.48
C GLY A 63 -51.10 -2.67 16.29
N ALA A 64 -51.50 -3.94 16.18
CA ALA A 64 -51.19 -4.80 15.06
C ALA A 64 -52.14 -4.58 13.86
N SER A 65 -51.59 -4.80 12.66
CA SER A 65 -52.16 -5.61 11.58
C SER A 65 -53.15 -5.02 10.54
N ARG A 66 -52.88 -5.44 9.29
CA ARG A 66 -53.77 -5.81 8.17
C ARG A 66 -54.24 -4.75 7.14
N SER A 67 -53.67 -4.91 5.93
CA SER A 67 -54.32 -5.21 4.63
C SER A 67 -55.50 -4.36 4.15
N SER A 68 -55.40 -3.81 2.92
CA SER A 68 -56.10 -4.28 1.70
C SER A 68 -56.46 -3.16 0.70
N GLY A 69 -56.34 -3.50 -0.60
CA GLY A 69 -57.06 -2.91 -1.75
C GLY A 69 -56.48 -1.61 -2.33
N GLY A 70 -56.38 -1.39 -3.64
CA GLY A 70 -56.81 -2.14 -4.83
C GLY A 70 -56.84 -1.21 -6.07
N GLY A 71 -56.72 -1.80 -7.27
CA GLY A 71 -57.04 -1.20 -8.59
C GLY A 71 -56.04 -0.16 -9.14
N ALA A 72 -55.76 -0.02 -10.44
CA ALA A 72 -56.35 -0.58 -11.65
C ALA A 72 -55.34 -0.46 -12.82
N ALA A 73 -55.56 -1.27 -13.85
CA ALA A 73 -54.77 -1.39 -15.08
C ALA A 73 -55.19 -0.39 -16.18
N GLY A 74 -54.31 -0.19 -17.18
CA GLY A 74 -54.58 0.42 -18.49
C GLY A 74 -53.38 1.22 -19.01
N SER A 75 -52.40 0.60 -19.67
CA SER A 75 -52.27 0.40 -21.14
C SER A 75 -51.86 1.64 -21.94
N GLY A 76 -50.73 1.55 -22.66
CA GLY A 76 -50.56 2.28 -23.92
C GLY A 76 -49.18 2.89 -24.21
N SER A 77 -48.39 2.15 -25.00
CA SER A 77 -47.53 2.64 -26.09
C SER A 77 -46.25 3.44 -25.81
N SER A 78 -45.13 2.74 -26.05
CA SER A 78 -44.03 3.12 -26.95
C SER A 78 -43.48 4.55 -26.89
N ASP A 79 -42.31 4.69 -26.28
CA ASP A 79 -41.26 5.54 -26.83
C ASP A 79 -39.94 4.78 -26.92
N LYS A 80 -39.50 4.64 -28.17
CA LYS A 80 -38.17 4.24 -28.57
C LYS A 80 -37.19 5.33 -28.13
N SER A 81 -36.16 4.95 -27.37
CA SER A 81 -34.84 5.55 -27.59
C SER A 81 -33.86 4.39 -27.73
N GLY A 82 -33.68 3.97 -28.98
CA GLY A 82 -32.53 3.20 -29.36
C GLY A 82 -31.31 4.13 -29.39
N THR A 83 -30.19 3.61 -28.91
CA THR A 83 -28.91 3.87 -29.55
C THR A 83 -28.19 2.53 -29.60
N ASP A 84 -28.65 1.70 -30.53
CA ASP A 84 -27.85 0.62 -31.10
C ASP A 84 -26.77 1.24 -32.01
N GLY A 85 -25.57 0.68 -31.96
CA GLY A 85 -24.56 0.75 -33.02
C GLY A 85 -23.35 1.62 -32.68
N ASP A 86 -22.21 1.01 -32.35
CA ASP A 86 -21.32 0.55 -33.41
C ASP A 86 -20.23 -0.39 -32.84
N ASP A 87 -20.45 -1.71 -32.98
CA ASP A 87 -19.35 -2.64 -33.20
C ASP A 87 -18.91 -2.46 -34.66
N THR A 88 -17.96 -1.57 -34.96
CA THR A 88 -17.04 -1.67 -36.11
C THR A 88 -15.85 -0.72 -35.95
N SER A 89 -14.66 -1.28 -36.22
CA SER A 89 -13.38 -0.60 -36.45
C SER A 89 -12.51 -0.34 -35.22
N GLY A 90 -11.33 -0.98 -35.24
CA GLY A 90 -10.30 -0.92 -34.21
C GLY A 90 -9.61 0.43 -34.13
N ASP A 91 -10.29 1.42 -33.57
CA ASP A 91 -9.73 2.71 -33.25
C ASP A 91 -9.39 2.74 -31.75
N LYS A 92 -8.09 2.62 -31.46
CA LYS A 92 -7.48 2.83 -30.14
C LYS A 92 -7.73 4.27 -29.67
N THR A 93 -8.95 4.63 -29.28
CA THR A 93 -9.33 5.99 -28.89
C THR A 93 -9.33 6.21 -27.37
N GLY A 94 -8.63 5.35 -26.63
CA GLY A 94 -8.40 5.46 -25.19
C GLY A 94 -7.16 6.27 -24.79
N TYR A 95 -6.64 7.17 -25.62
CA TYR A 95 -5.49 7.98 -25.24
C TYR A 95 -5.93 9.09 -24.27
N GLY A 96 -5.40 9.10 -23.04
CA GLY A 96 -5.68 10.13 -22.03
C GLY A 96 -6.54 9.69 -20.84
N GLN A 97 -6.93 8.41 -20.77
CA GLN A 97 -7.69 7.87 -19.64
C GLN A 97 -6.73 7.68 -18.45
N SER A 98 -7.17 7.97 -17.22
CA SER A 98 -6.37 7.65 -16.03
C SER A 98 -6.09 6.14 -15.98
N CYS A 99 -4.87 5.74 -15.65
CA CYS A 99 -4.53 4.33 -15.48
C CYS A 99 -5.30 3.75 -14.30
N GLY A 100 -5.97 2.63 -14.51
CA GLY A 100 -6.35 1.73 -13.43
C GLY A 100 -5.22 0.77 -13.10
N THR A 101 -5.23 0.22 -11.89
CA THR A 101 -4.28 -0.80 -11.42
C THR A 101 -4.36 -2.06 -12.26
N ASN A 102 -5.55 -2.37 -12.80
CA ASN A 102 -5.79 -3.45 -13.75
C ASN A 102 -5.19 -3.21 -15.15
N ASP A 103 -4.85 -1.98 -15.52
CA ASP A 103 -4.24 -1.65 -16.81
C ASP A 103 -2.73 -1.83 -16.81
N ILE A 104 -2.17 -2.10 -15.63
CA ILE A 104 -0.74 -2.12 -15.37
C ILE A 104 -0.26 -3.56 -15.16
N SER A 105 0.90 -3.85 -15.73
CA SER A 105 1.75 -4.98 -15.39
C SER A 105 2.73 -4.53 -14.32
N TRP A 106 2.61 -5.18 -13.16
CA TRP A 106 3.36 -4.86 -11.95
C TRP A 106 4.54 -5.81 -11.78
N SER A 107 5.65 -5.29 -11.27
CA SER A 107 6.73 -6.10 -10.72
C SER A 107 7.41 -5.33 -9.60
N VAL A 108 8.08 -6.05 -8.71
CA VAL A 108 8.77 -5.48 -7.56
C VAL A 108 10.15 -6.10 -7.43
N SER A 109 11.15 -5.30 -7.09
CA SER A 109 12.48 -5.76 -6.72
C SER A 109 12.91 -5.17 -5.38
N SER A 110 13.69 -5.91 -4.61
CA SER A 110 14.32 -5.40 -3.40
C SER A 110 15.66 -4.76 -3.74
N GLU A 111 15.90 -3.57 -3.24
CA GLU A 111 17.09 -2.76 -3.48
C GLU A 111 17.78 -2.48 -2.13
N SER A 112 19.11 -2.45 -2.10
CA SER A 112 19.89 -2.28 -0.86
C SER A 112 20.22 -0.82 -0.50
N GLN A 113 19.89 0.12 -1.37
CA GLN A 113 20.15 1.55 -1.15
C GLN A 113 19.21 2.12 -0.08
N ALA A 114 19.57 3.25 0.53
CA ALA A 114 18.73 3.95 1.53
C ALA A 114 18.25 3.06 2.70
N GLY A 115 19.06 2.08 3.12
CA GLY A 115 18.70 1.16 4.21
C GLY A 115 17.84 -0.04 3.78
N GLY A 116 17.59 -0.20 2.48
CA GLY A 116 16.76 -1.27 1.94
C GLY A 116 15.37 -0.76 1.56
N TYR A 117 14.95 -0.96 0.32
CA TYR A 117 13.60 -0.57 -0.14
C TYR A 117 13.08 -1.51 -1.23
N PHE A 118 11.78 -1.46 -1.49
CA PHE A 118 11.15 -2.14 -2.62
C PHE A 118 10.94 -1.16 -3.77
N LEU A 119 11.47 -1.48 -4.95
CA LEU A 119 11.24 -0.74 -6.19
C LEU A 119 10.08 -1.37 -6.96
N ILE A 120 8.93 -0.70 -6.93
CA ILE A 120 7.76 -1.05 -7.74
C ILE A 120 7.99 -0.56 -9.17
N LYS A 121 7.69 -1.40 -10.15
CA LYS A 121 7.74 -1.08 -11.58
C LYS A 121 6.36 -1.29 -12.17
N ALA A 122 5.80 -0.21 -12.71
CA ALA A 122 4.51 -0.16 -13.35
C ALA A 122 4.68 0.07 -14.86
N LYS A 123 4.15 -0.85 -15.66
CA LYS A 123 4.11 -0.74 -17.13
C LYS A 123 2.69 -0.91 -17.63
N ALA A 124 2.26 -0.12 -18.61
CA ALA A 124 0.98 -0.40 -19.28
C ALA A 124 1.01 -1.82 -19.89
N LYS A 125 -0.08 -2.56 -19.76
CA LYS A 125 -0.26 -3.84 -20.47
C LYS A 125 -0.22 -3.59 -21.98
N SER A 126 0.08 -4.65 -22.74
CA SER A 126 0.21 -4.55 -24.20
C SER A 126 -1.05 -3.97 -24.83
N GLY A 127 -0.88 -2.95 -25.68
CA GLY A 127 -1.98 -2.26 -26.36
C GLY A 127 -2.66 -1.15 -25.56
N ILE A 128 -2.31 -0.97 -24.28
CA ILE A 128 -2.85 0.10 -23.43
C ILE A 128 -1.97 1.34 -23.50
N THR A 129 -2.61 2.50 -23.49
CA THR A 129 -1.97 3.78 -23.18
C THR A 129 -2.88 4.51 -22.20
N CYS A 130 -2.33 4.88 -21.05
CA CYS A 130 -3.08 5.51 -19.97
C CYS A 130 -2.18 6.52 -19.25
N VAL A 131 -2.80 7.35 -18.42
CA VAL A 131 -2.16 8.44 -17.71
C VAL A 131 -2.10 8.10 -16.24
N MET A 132 -0.89 7.98 -15.70
CA MET A 132 -0.69 7.85 -14.27
C MET A 132 -0.74 9.24 -13.64
N PRO A 133 -1.61 9.46 -12.64
CA PRO A 133 -1.83 10.78 -12.09
C PRO A 133 -0.57 11.33 -11.42
N ALA A 134 -0.46 12.66 -11.39
CA ALA A 134 0.48 13.43 -10.58
C ALA A 134 0.13 13.34 -9.08
N ALA A 135 0.10 12.11 -8.55
CA ALA A 135 -0.34 11.79 -7.20
C ALA A 135 0.53 10.70 -6.59
N LEU A 136 0.49 10.60 -5.25
CA LEU A 136 1.17 9.55 -4.52
C LEU A 136 0.51 8.19 -4.83
N PRO A 137 1.28 7.13 -5.11
CA PRO A 137 0.73 5.78 -5.09
C PRO A 137 0.16 5.44 -3.73
N VAL A 138 -0.91 4.64 -3.72
CA VAL A 138 -1.43 4.05 -2.49
C VAL A 138 -0.70 2.73 -2.29
N VAL A 139 0.07 2.64 -1.21
CA VAL A 139 0.78 1.41 -0.82
C VAL A 139 0.43 1.07 0.61
N ALA A 140 -0.23 -0.07 0.79
CA ALA A 140 -0.54 -0.63 2.10
C ALA A 140 0.18 -1.96 2.33
N PHE A 141 0.34 -2.33 3.59
CA PHE A 141 1.05 -3.55 3.98
C PHE A 141 0.13 -4.49 4.75
N GLY A 142 0.19 -5.78 4.40
CA GLY A 142 -0.49 -6.85 5.13
C GLY A 142 -2.01 -6.68 5.31
N SER A 143 -2.56 -7.38 6.31
CA SER A 143 -4.00 -7.39 6.62
C SER A 143 -4.44 -6.28 7.55
N ASP A 144 -3.52 -5.56 8.19
CA ASP A 144 -3.85 -4.46 9.11
C ASP A 144 -4.03 -3.11 8.41
N GLY A 145 -3.72 -3.05 7.10
CA GLY A 145 -3.94 -1.86 6.29
C GLY A 145 -2.99 -0.72 6.61
N THR A 146 -1.82 -0.98 7.20
CA THR A 146 -0.81 0.06 7.42
C THR A 146 -0.44 0.68 6.07
N GLU A 147 -0.70 1.98 5.89
CA GLU A 147 -0.41 2.70 4.65
C GLU A 147 0.93 3.45 4.72
N ALA A 148 1.66 3.47 3.62
CA ALA A 148 2.88 4.24 3.47
C ALA A 148 2.57 5.74 3.39
N GLY A 149 3.28 6.55 4.18
CA GLY A 149 3.24 8.00 4.05
C GLY A 149 4.07 8.49 2.86
N PRO A 150 3.95 9.77 2.48
CA PRO A 150 4.78 10.35 1.42
C PRO A 150 6.24 10.47 1.86
N ALA A 151 7.16 10.03 1.01
CA ALA A 151 8.60 10.29 1.14
C ALA A 151 8.98 11.69 0.65
N GLU A 152 8.14 12.30 -0.19
CA GLU A 152 8.40 13.56 -0.87
C GLU A 152 7.33 14.60 -0.52
N GLN A 153 7.74 15.87 -0.40
CA GLN A 153 6.83 16.97 0.00
C GLN A 153 6.03 17.54 -1.17
N SER A 154 6.51 17.34 -2.39
CA SER A 154 5.84 17.79 -3.62
C SER A 154 5.11 16.62 -4.26
N VAL A 155 3.99 16.92 -4.92
CA VAL A 155 3.37 15.95 -5.84
C VAL A 155 4.28 15.72 -7.05
N GLY A 156 4.33 14.48 -7.52
CA GLY A 156 5.08 14.10 -8.71
C GLY A 156 4.48 14.65 -10.00
N GLU A 157 5.11 14.34 -11.12
CA GLU A 157 4.58 14.65 -12.44
C GLU A 157 3.62 13.57 -12.93
N GLU A 158 2.72 13.96 -13.84
CA GLU A 158 1.86 13.02 -14.54
C GLU A 158 2.70 12.19 -15.54
N ILE A 159 2.47 10.87 -15.59
CA ILE A 159 3.22 9.96 -16.47
C ILE A 159 2.28 9.27 -17.45
N THR A 160 2.43 9.56 -18.75
CA THR A 160 1.74 8.78 -19.79
C THR A 160 2.42 7.42 -19.98
N LEU A 161 1.84 6.36 -19.42
CA LEU A 161 2.25 4.99 -19.66
C LEU A 161 1.85 4.54 -21.06
N ARG A 162 2.83 4.00 -21.79
CA ARG A 162 2.68 3.37 -23.11
C ARG A 162 3.80 2.36 -23.30
N ALA A 163 3.80 1.67 -24.44
CA ALA A 163 4.90 0.76 -24.79
C ALA A 163 6.27 1.43 -24.63
N GLY A 164 7.14 0.82 -23.82
CA GLY A 164 8.50 1.31 -23.55
C GLY A 164 8.63 2.32 -22.41
N VAL A 165 7.53 2.84 -21.85
CA VAL A 165 7.55 3.70 -20.66
C VAL A 165 7.30 2.85 -19.42
N THR A 166 8.09 3.09 -18.37
CA THR A 166 7.94 2.46 -17.06
C THR A 166 7.85 3.55 -16.01
N ALA A 167 6.86 3.46 -15.13
CA ALA A 167 6.82 4.26 -13.91
C ALA A 167 7.39 3.45 -12.75
N TYR A 168 8.05 4.15 -11.83
CA TYR A 168 8.76 3.60 -10.70
C TYR A 168 8.29 4.29 -9.42
N ALA A 169 8.09 3.52 -8.36
CA ALA A 169 7.90 4.06 -7.02
C ALA A 169 8.75 3.24 -6.04
N GLY A 170 9.45 3.95 -5.15
CA GLY A 170 10.22 3.33 -4.09
C GLY A 170 9.42 3.27 -2.81
N VAL A 171 9.41 2.11 -2.17
CA VAL A 171 8.72 1.87 -0.90
C VAL A 171 9.75 1.47 0.14
N ASN A 172 9.97 2.32 1.14
CA ASN A 172 10.74 1.94 2.32
C ASN A 172 9.78 1.45 3.41
N PRO A 173 9.76 0.15 3.74
CA PRO A 173 8.83 -0.38 4.74
C PRO A 173 9.20 0.04 6.17
N LYS A 174 10.47 0.40 6.44
CA LYS A 174 10.97 0.74 7.77
C LYS A 174 11.91 1.94 7.71
N THR A 175 11.40 3.10 8.12
CA THR A 175 12.21 4.32 8.29
C THR A 175 12.62 4.58 9.73
N ALA A 176 11.96 3.95 10.70
CA ALA A 176 12.29 4.09 12.10
C ALA A 176 13.57 3.29 12.45
N ASN A 177 14.50 3.95 13.15
CA ASN A 177 15.77 3.34 13.61
C ASN A 177 15.60 2.42 14.84
N GLU A 178 14.39 2.28 15.35
CA GLU A 178 14.07 1.54 16.56
C GLU A 178 13.82 0.06 16.23
N ASP A 179 14.04 -0.83 17.19
CA ASP A 179 13.81 -2.29 17.05
C ASP A 179 12.32 -2.69 16.96
N GLY A 180 11.43 -1.72 16.79
CA GLY A 180 10.01 -1.95 16.59
C GLY A 180 9.61 -2.22 15.13
N GLY A 181 8.37 -2.68 14.99
CA GLY A 181 7.69 -2.89 13.71
C GLY A 181 6.89 -4.19 13.70
N LYS A 182 6.23 -4.46 12.57
CA LYS A 182 5.45 -5.68 12.36
C LYS A 182 6.02 -6.45 11.17
N GLU A 183 6.19 -7.76 11.34
CA GLU A 183 6.53 -8.64 10.22
C GLU A 183 5.31 -8.87 9.34
N LEU A 184 5.39 -8.49 8.07
CA LEU A 184 4.36 -8.65 7.06
C LEU A 184 4.98 -9.22 5.78
N ASP A 185 4.16 -9.78 4.88
CA ASP A 185 4.60 -10.60 3.75
C ASP A 185 4.16 -10.10 2.36
N GLY A 186 3.37 -9.03 2.32
CA GLY A 186 2.82 -8.50 1.06
C GLY A 186 2.64 -6.98 1.05
N LEU A 187 2.76 -6.43 -0.16
CA LEU A 187 2.39 -5.06 -0.49
C LEU A 187 1.07 -5.07 -1.25
N ILE A 188 0.16 -4.19 -0.88
CA ILE A 188 -1.06 -3.89 -1.62
C ILE A 188 -0.82 -2.54 -2.29
N VAL A 189 -0.85 -2.51 -3.62
CA VAL A 189 -0.53 -1.33 -4.42
C VAL A 189 -1.74 -0.93 -5.24
N SER A 190 -2.00 0.37 -5.30
CA SER A 190 -2.97 0.97 -6.19
C SER A 190 -2.42 2.27 -6.79
N VAL A 191 -2.89 2.59 -8.00
CA VAL A 191 -2.59 3.87 -8.67
C VAL A 191 -3.18 5.05 -7.90
N SER A 192 -4.36 4.87 -7.28
CA SER A 192 -5.08 5.92 -6.53
C SER A 192 -6.05 5.34 -5.50
N ASN A 193 -6.51 6.16 -4.56
CA ASN A 193 -7.49 5.76 -3.55
C ASN A 193 -8.86 5.35 -4.12
N ASP A 194 -9.24 5.91 -5.27
CA ASP A 194 -10.52 5.65 -5.92
C ASP A 194 -10.50 4.40 -6.81
N ASP A 195 -9.38 3.69 -6.90
CA ASP A 195 -9.27 2.48 -7.72
C ASP A 195 -9.89 1.28 -6.97
N PRO A 196 -10.94 0.65 -7.53
CA PRO A 196 -11.59 -0.47 -6.86
C PRO A 196 -10.79 -1.79 -6.95
N ASN A 197 -9.64 -1.81 -7.61
CA ASN A 197 -8.89 -3.04 -7.91
C ASN A 197 -7.41 -2.95 -7.51
N PRO A 198 -7.08 -2.80 -6.22
CA PRO A 198 -5.69 -2.86 -5.77
C PRO A 198 -5.06 -4.22 -6.09
N VAL A 199 -3.74 -4.24 -6.30
CA VAL A 199 -2.96 -5.46 -6.58
C VAL A 199 -2.13 -5.86 -5.37
N SER A 200 -2.10 -7.16 -5.05
CA SER A 200 -1.19 -7.72 -4.05
C SER A 200 0.12 -8.19 -4.70
N LEU A 201 1.23 -7.65 -4.24
CA LEU A 201 2.58 -8.03 -4.65
C LEU A 201 3.25 -8.79 -3.49
N ASN A 202 3.66 -10.03 -3.75
CA ASN A 202 4.41 -10.82 -2.77
C ASN A 202 5.89 -10.42 -2.81
N VAL A 203 6.45 -10.05 -1.67
CA VAL A 203 7.85 -9.61 -1.54
C VAL A 203 8.64 -10.38 -0.48
N GLY A 204 8.07 -11.48 0.04
CA GLY A 204 8.61 -12.17 1.22
C GLY A 204 8.35 -11.40 2.52
N SER A 205 8.87 -11.91 3.64
CA SER A 205 8.68 -11.30 4.97
C SER A 205 9.61 -10.10 5.20
N PHE A 206 9.07 -9.03 5.80
CA PHE A 206 9.80 -7.81 6.15
C PHE A 206 9.14 -7.08 7.32
N VAL A 207 9.94 -6.29 8.05
CA VAL A 207 9.46 -5.42 9.13
C VAL A 207 8.89 -4.13 8.56
N VAL A 208 7.67 -3.78 8.96
CA VAL A 208 7.02 -2.49 8.69
C VAL A 208 7.04 -1.60 9.92
N ASN A 209 7.58 -0.39 9.79
CA ASN A 209 7.57 0.63 10.84
C ASN A 209 7.75 2.04 10.24
N LYS A 210 6.69 2.86 10.30
CA LYS A 210 6.63 4.18 9.65
C LYS A 210 7.00 4.09 8.15
N PRO A 211 6.30 3.26 7.37
CA PRO A 211 6.64 3.10 5.96
C PRO A 211 6.44 4.40 5.18
N ILE A 212 7.26 4.62 4.16
CA ILE A 212 7.14 5.74 3.22
C ILE A 212 7.21 5.26 1.77
N VAL A 213 6.60 6.03 0.88
CA VAL A 213 6.61 5.78 -0.56
C VAL A 213 6.91 7.07 -1.34
N THR A 214 7.68 6.97 -2.42
CA THR A 214 7.91 8.09 -3.34
C THR A 214 6.68 8.33 -4.22
N ASN A 215 6.62 9.49 -4.89
CA ASN A 215 5.79 9.66 -6.07
C ASN A 215 6.21 8.67 -7.18
N TRP A 216 5.41 8.63 -8.23
CA TRP A 216 5.78 7.97 -9.47
C TRP A 216 6.85 8.75 -10.22
N HIS A 217 7.88 8.03 -10.68
CA HIS A 217 9.01 8.56 -11.44
C HIS A 217 9.21 7.77 -12.73
N THR A 218 9.76 8.38 -13.78
CA THR A 218 10.13 7.65 -15.02
C THR A 218 11.51 6.99 -14.95
N SER A 219 12.23 7.21 -13.85
CA SER A 219 13.57 6.68 -13.59
C SER A 219 13.59 6.00 -12.23
N ALA A 220 14.22 4.83 -12.16
CA ALA A 220 14.39 4.11 -10.90
C ALA A 220 15.29 4.86 -9.90
N ALA A 221 16.23 5.68 -10.39
CA ALA A 221 17.16 6.43 -9.53
C ALA A 221 16.47 7.58 -8.77
N ASP A 222 15.38 8.10 -9.33
CA ASP A 222 14.60 9.18 -8.70
C ASP A 222 13.56 8.60 -7.71
N ALA A 223 13.23 7.32 -7.85
CA ALA A 223 12.34 6.58 -6.96
C ALA A 223 13.06 6.00 -5.74
N VAL A 224 14.12 6.62 -5.23
CA VAL A 224 14.81 6.17 -4.01
C VAL A 224 14.17 6.86 -2.79
N PRO A 225 13.54 6.11 -1.87
CA PRO A 225 12.79 6.69 -0.75
C PRO A 225 13.72 7.06 0.41
N PHE A 226 14.14 8.32 0.45
CA PHE A 226 14.85 8.88 1.61
C PHE A 226 13.84 9.38 2.65
N SER A 227 14.07 9.06 3.93
CA SER A 227 13.33 9.72 5.02
C SER A 227 13.86 11.14 5.18
N SER A 228 12.98 12.12 5.05
CA SER A 228 13.26 13.54 5.30
C SER A 228 13.36 13.88 6.79
#